data_AF-A0A3D5HLK5-F1
#
_entry.id   AF-A0A3D5HLK5-F1
#
_cell.length_a   1.000
_cell.length_b   1.000
_cell.length_c   1.000
_cell.angle_alpha   90.00
_cell.angle_beta   90.00
_cell.angle_gamma   90.00
#
_symmetry.space_group_name_H-M   'P 1'
#
loop_
_entity.id
_entity.type
_entity.pdbx_description
1 polymer ?
#
loop_
_entity_poly.entity_id
_entity_poly.type
_entity_poly.pdbx_seq_one_letter_code
_entity_poly.pdbx_strand_id
1 'polypeptide(L)'
;MSIQYTDLNKLIDNPPQSFSGVADGYDALILADYCRALSAAGKPGLLHIARDAGKRDELETLLAFFAPDITVLSLPAWDCLPYDRVGPGQTVMSQRMSTLAGLAKLKETDAPYI
;
A
#
# COMPACT_ATOMS: atom_id res chain seq x y z
N MET A 1 1.37 -31.66 -6.05
CA MET A 1 1.23 -30.29 -6.60
C MET A 1 2.14 -29.40 -5.76
N SER A 2 3.34 -29.10 -6.27
CA SER A 2 4.36 -28.34 -5.53
C SER A 2 3.95 -26.87 -5.51
N ILE A 3 3.69 -26.34 -4.32
CA ILE A 3 3.52 -24.90 -4.10
C ILE A 3 4.93 -24.34 -4.20
N GLN A 4 5.29 -23.74 -5.34
CA GLN A 4 6.56 -23.04 -5.43
C GLN A 4 6.49 -21.82 -4.51
N TYR A 5 7.26 -21.85 -3.41
CA TYR A 5 7.53 -20.66 -2.62
C TYR A 5 8.44 -19.75 -3.45
N THR A 6 7.86 -18.66 -3.97
CA THR A 6 8.63 -17.65 -4.70
C THR A 6 9.55 -16.92 -3.74
N ASP A 7 10.85 -16.88 -4.06
CA ASP A 7 11.84 -16.09 -3.34
C ASP A 7 11.57 -14.60 -3.55
N LEU A 8 11.07 -13.92 -2.51
CA LEU A 8 10.70 -12.51 -2.53
C LEU A 8 11.86 -11.60 -2.91
N ASN A 9 13.11 -11.98 -2.61
CA ASN A 9 14.27 -11.18 -3.00
C ASN A 9 14.45 -11.12 -4.51
N LYS A 10 14.17 -12.23 -5.22
CA LYS A 10 14.22 -12.26 -6.68
C LYS A 10 13.14 -11.40 -7.33
N LEU A 11 11.99 -11.23 -6.67
CA LEU A 11 10.92 -10.33 -7.11
C LEU A 11 11.33 -8.86 -6.94
N ILE A 12 11.92 -8.54 -5.78
CA ILE A 12 12.39 -7.19 -5.43
C ILE A 12 13.47 -6.68 -6.39
N ASP A 13 14.32 -7.57 -6.91
CA ASP A 13 15.48 -7.19 -7.73
C ASP A 13 15.23 -7.24 -9.25
N ASN A 14 14.07 -7.74 -9.72
CA ASN A 14 13.74 -7.85 -11.15
C ASN A 14 12.33 -7.35 -11.50
N PRO A 15 12.08 -6.03 -11.51
CA PRO A 15 10.84 -5.47 -12.07
C PRO A 15 10.86 -5.41 -13.61
N PRO A 16 9.69 -5.53 -14.31
CA PRO A 16 8.34 -5.71 -13.78
C PRO A 16 7.93 -7.18 -13.61
N GLN A 17 7.23 -7.49 -12.52
CA GLN A 17 6.61 -8.78 -12.24
C GLN A 17 5.09 -8.67 -12.35
N SER A 18 4.42 -9.72 -12.81
CA SER A 18 2.95 -9.80 -12.86
C SER A 18 2.47 -11.02 -12.09
N PHE A 19 1.55 -10.80 -11.15
CA PHE A 19 0.89 -11.84 -10.38
C PHE A 19 -0.52 -12.06 -10.92
N SER A 20 -0.93 -13.32 -11.07
CA SER A 20 -2.26 -13.69 -11.55
C SER A 20 -2.73 -14.98 -10.85
N GLY A 21 -4.03 -15.27 -10.93
CA GLY A 21 -4.62 -16.44 -10.26
C GLY A 21 -4.69 -16.33 -8.73
N VAL A 22 -4.61 -15.10 -8.22
CA VAL A 22 -4.69 -14.80 -6.78
C VAL A 22 -6.16 -14.70 -6.38
N ALA A 23 -6.54 -15.37 -5.29
CA ALA A 23 -7.88 -15.23 -4.73
C ALA A 23 -8.06 -13.82 -4.13
N ASP A 24 -9.28 -13.28 -4.18
CA ASP A 24 -9.58 -11.98 -3.60
C ASP A 24 -9.19 -11.92 -2.11
N GLY A 25 -8.53 -10.84 -1.72
CA GLY A 25 -8.03 -10.61 -0.36
C GLY A 25 -6.67 -11.24 -0.04
N TYR A 26 -6.15 -12.14 -0.88
CA TYR A 26 -4.80 -12.69 -0.72
C TYR A 26 -3.71 -11.69 -1.16
N ASP A 27 -4.10 -10.65 -1.89
CA ASP A 27 -3.26 -9.50 -2.22
C ASP A 27 -2.70 -8.79 -0.98
N ALA A 28 -3.49 -8.66 0.10
CA ALA A 28 -3.02 -8.09 1.36
C ALA A 28 -1.82 -8.86 1.95
N LEU A 29 -1.85 -10.20 1.89
CA LEU A 29 -0.75 -11.04 2.37
C LEU A 29 0.49 -10.88 1.49
N ILE A 30 0.32 -10.88 0.17
CA ILE A 30 1.42 -10.67 -0.78
C ILE A 30 2.07 -9.30 -0.55
N LEU A 31 1.28 -8.24 -0.42
CA LEU A 31 1.77 -6.88 -0.19
C LEU A 31 2.47 -6.75 1.16
N ALA A 32 1.95 -7.40 2.20
CA ALA A 32 2.57 -7.41 3.52
C ALA A 32 3.95 -8.09 3.50
N ASP A 33 4.05 -9.29 2.91
CA ASP A 33 5.31 -10.01 2.80
C ASP A 33 6.32 -9.28 1.92
N TYR A 34 5.84 -8.63 0.85
CA TYR A 34 6.67 -7.80 -0.01
C TYR A 34 7.20 -6.56 0.72
N CYS A 35 6.35 -5.87 1.48
CA CYS A 35 6.74 -4.70 2.29
C CYS A 35 7.79 -5.08 3.36
N ARG A 36 7.60 -6.21 4.06
CA ARG A 36 8.58 -6.73 5.03
C ARG A 36 9.92 -7.05 4.38
N ALA A 37 9.90 -7.67 3.20
CA ALA A 37 11.11 -7.99 2.47
C ALA A 37 11.84 -6.73 1.96
N LEU A 38 11.12 -5.68 1.54
CA LEU A 38 11.72 -4.38 1.19
C LEU A 38 12.39 -3.73 2.41
N SER A 39 11.71 -3.69 3.56
CA SER A 39 12.25 -3.14 4.80
C SER A 39 13.50 -3.91 5.26
N ALA A 40 13.47 -5.25 5.23
CA ALA A 40 14.63 -6.08 5.55
C ALA A 40 15.83 -5.86 4.61
N ALA A 41 15.57 -5.52 3.34
CA ALA A 41 16.59 -5.14 2.36
C ALA A 41 17.05 -3.68 2.46
N GLY A 42 16.53 -2.90 3.42
CA GLY A 42 16.82 -1.47 3.56
C GLY A 42 16.35 -0.64 2.37
N LYS A 43 15.31 -1.09 1.66
CA LYS A 43 14.68 -0.37 0.54
C LYS A 43 13.52 0.50 1.07
N PRO A 44 13.11 1.54 0.32
CA PRO A 44 11.93 2.35 0.68
C PRO A 44 10.66 1.50 0.85
N GLY A 45 9.69 2.03 1.59
CA GLY A 45 8.37 1.42 1.73
C GLY A 45 7.61 1.27 0.40
N LEU A 46 6.46 0.59 0.47
CA LEU A 46 5.74 0.11 -0.71
C LEU A 46 4.58 1.03 -1.09
N LEU A 47 4.66 1.71 -2.23
CA LEU A 47 3.49 2.42 -2.78
C LEU A 47 2.56 1.45 -3.51
N HIS A 48 1.36 1.23 -2.98
CA HIS A 48 0.31 0.50 -3.68
C HIS A 48 -0.68 1.45 -4.37
N ILE A 49 -0.93 1.24 -5.66
CA ILE A 49 -1.96 1.95 -6.42
C ILE A 49 -3.18 1.04 -6.54
N ALA A 50 -4.19 1.31 -5.72
CA ALA A 50 -5.47 0.60 -5.79
C ALA A 50 -6.26 0.98 -7.06
N ARG A 51 -7.14 0.07 -7.50
CA ARG A 51 -8.05 0.31 -8.64
C ARG A 51 -8.99 1.48 -8.39
N ASP A 52 -9.55 1.55 -7.18
CA ASP A 52 -10.56 2.50 -6.75
C ASP A 52 -10.58 2.61 -5.22
N ALA A 53 -11.44 3.51 -4.69
CA ALA A 53 -11.54 3.74 -3.26
C ALA A 53 -12.05 2.52 -2.49
N GLY A 54 -12.96 1.73 -3.07
CA GLY A 54 -13.50 0.53 -2.41
C GLY A 54 -12.44 -0.54 -2.25
N LYS A 55 -11.64 -0.79 -3.30
CA LYS A 55 -10.49 -1.71 -3.22
C LYS A 55 -9.40 -1.24 -2.27
N ARG A 56 -9.17 0.08 -2.17
CA ARG A 56 -8.27 0.65 -1.15
C ARG A 56 -8.78 0.36 0.26
N ASP A 57 -10.06 0.63 0.55
CA ASP A 57 -10.66 0.43 1.88
C ASP A 57 -10.66 -1.05 2.30
N GLU A 58 -10.95 -1.95 1.35
CA GLU A 58 -10.86 -3.40 1.56
C GLU A 58 -9.43 -3.81 1.93
N LEU A 59 -8.45 -3.35 1.16
CA LEU A 59 -7.04 -3.66 1.40
C LEU A 59 -6.56 -3.12 2.75
N GLU A 60 -6.91 -1.89 3.11
CA GLU A 60 -6.57 -1.31 4.43
C GLU A 60 -7.12 -2.13 5.59
N THR A 61 -8.36 -2.61 5.46
CA THR A 61 -9.00 -3.47 6.46
C THR A 61 -8.27 -4.80 6.59
N LEU A 62 -7.90 -5.43 5.47
CA LEU A 62 -7.20 -6.71 5.45
C LEU A 62 -5.76 -6.57 5.98
N LEU A 63 -5.04 -5.50 5.61
CA LEU A 63 -3.70 -5.23 6.12
C LEU A 63 -3.72 -4.99 7.63
N ALA A 64 -4.69 -4.24 8.15
CA ALA A 64 -4.85 -4.05 9.60
C ALA A 64 -5.07 -5.37 10.36
N PHE A 65 -5.70 -6.36 9.72
CA PHE A 65 -5.93 -7.68 10.30
C PHE A 65 -4.70 -8.60 10.19
N PHE A 66 -4.12 -8.74 9.00
CA PHE A 66 -3.04 -9.70 8.73
C PHE A 66 -1.63 -9.18 9.04
N ALA A 67 -1.44 -7.86 9.04
CA ALA A 67 -0.14 -7.22 9.16
C ALA A 67 -0.20 -5.95 10.03
N PRO A 68 -0.62 -6.04 11.30
CA PRO A 68 -0.69 -4.89 12.21
C PRO A 68 0.68 -4.28 12.53
N ASP A 69 1.77 -4.96 12.19
CA ASP A 69 3.15 -4.47 12.27
C ASP A 69 3.50 -3.46 11.17
N ILE A 70 2.70 -3.40 10.10
CA ILE A 70 2.93 -2.53 8.94
C ILE A 70 2.14 -1.24 9.10
N THR A 71 2.82 -0.10 8.97
CA THR A 71 2.16 1.21 8.97
C THR A 71 1.53 1.47 7.60
N VAL A 72 0.21 1.65 7.56
CA VAL A 72 -0.52 1.94 6.32
C VAL A 72 -0.86 3.43 6.23
N LEU A 73 -0.41 4.08 5.16
CA LEU A 73 -0.64 5.49 4.86
C LEU A 73 -1.67 5.65 3.73
N SER A 74 -2.90 6.01 4.09
CA SER A 74 -4.00 6.16 3.13
C SER A 74 -4.06 7.54 2.50
N LEU A 75 -3.83 7.65 1.18
CA LEU A 75 -4.01 8.90 0.44
C LEU A 75 -5.32 8.85 -0.38
N PRO A 76 -6.44 9.40 0.12
CA PRO A 76 -7.70 9.35 -0.61
C PRO A 76 -7.69 10.27 -1.83
N ALA A 77 -8.50 9.95 -2.83
CA ALA A 77 -8.80 10.85 -3.94
C ALA A 77 -9.50 12.12 -3.44
N TRP A 78 -9.57 13.15 -4.28
CA TRP A 78 -10.50 14.25 -4.04
C TRP A 78 -11.95 13.76 -4.20
N ASP A 79 -12.85 14.29 -3.38
CA ASP A 79 -14.30 14.04 -3.40
C ASP A 79 -15.05 14.96 -4.39
N CYS A 80 -14.32 15.60 -5.30
CA CYS A 80 -14.87 16.43 -6.37
C CYS A 80 -14.46 15.89 -7.74
N LEU A 81 -15.22 16.24 -8.78
CA LEU A 81 -14.88 15.86 -10.15
C LEU A 81 -13.72 16.70 -10.73
N PRO A 82 -13.04 16.21 -11.77
CA PRO A 82 -12.14 17.05 -12.55
C PRO A 82 -12.88 18.29 -13.08
N TYR A 83 -12.33 19.48 -12.80
CA TYR A 83 -12.90 20.78 -13.19
C TYR A 83 -14.25 21.12 -12.54
N ASP A 84 -14.53 20.56 -11.36
CA ASP A 84 -15.65 20.99 -10.54
C ASP A 84 -15.47 22.44 -10.05
N ARG A 85 -16.58 23.13 -9.80
CA ARG A 85 -16.61 24.49 -9.24
C ARG A 85 -16.45 24.49 -7.73
N VAL A 86 -16.68 23.36 -7.09
CA VAL A 86 -16.51 23.16 -5.66
C VAL A 86 -15.25 22.33 -5.44
N GLY A 87 -14.35 22.85 -4.59
CA GLY A 87 -13.15 22.13 -4.20
C GLY A 87 -13.45 20.97 -3.25
N PRO A 88 -12.44 20.14 -2.96
CA PRO A 88 -12.61 19.00 -2.07
C PRO A 88 -13.01 19.41 -0.65
N GLY A 89 -13.76 18.54 0.02
CA GLY A 89 -14.23 18.74 1.38
C GLY A 89 -13.08 18.84 2.40
N GLN A 90 -13.32 19.53 3.51
CA GLN A 90 -12.32 19.72 4.56
C GLN A 90 -11.81 18.39 5.15
N THR A 91 -12.68 17.39 5.29
CA THR A 91 -12.31 16.07 5.80
C THR A 91 -11.29 15.37 4.89
N VAL A 92 -11.56 15.33 3.58
CA VAL A 92 -10.65 14.73 2.59
C VAL A 92 -9.33 15.48 2.54
N MET A 93 -9.37 16.81 2.62
CA MET A 93 -8.17 17.65 2.66
C MET A 93 -7.33 17.40 3.92
N SER A 94 -7.97 17.34 5.09
CA SER A 94 -7.30 17.05 6.35
C SER A 94 -6.62 15.68 6.33
N GLN A 95 -7.31 14.64 5.87
CA GLN A 95 -6.75 13.29 5.76
C GLN A 95 -5.54 13.27 4.83
N ARG A 96 -5.65 13.88 3.64
CA ARG A 96 -4.53 13.95 2.69
C ARG A 96 -3.32 14.69 3.25
N MET A 97 -3.54 15.83 3.92
CA MET A 97 -2.46 16.57 4.57
C MET A 97 -1.79 15.74 5.66
N SER A 98 -2.57 15.02 6.48
CA SER A 98 -2.05 14.11 7.50
C SER A 98 -1.18 13.01 6.88
N THR A 99 -1.66 12.37 5.82
CA THR A 99 -0.94 11.31 5.11
C THR A 99 0.36 11.81 4.48
N LEU A 100 0.33 12.94 3.79
CA LEU A 100 1.53 13.52 3.15
C LEU A 100 2.56 13.99 4.18
N ALA A 101 2.11 14.58 5.30
CA ALA A 101 2.99 14.95 6.40
C ALA A 101 3.59 13.73 7.11
N GLY A 102 2.83 12.63 7.22
CA GLY A 102 3.33 11.34 7.70
C GLY A 102 4.41 10.80 6.76
N LEU A 103 4.12 10.72 5.46
CA LEU A 103 5.06 10.24 4.45
C LEU A 103 6.36 11.06 4.43
N ALA A 104 6.28 12.39 4.55
CA ALA A 104 7.45 13.27 4.56
C ALA A 104 8.37 13.07 5.80
N LYS A 105 7.87 12.45 6.87
CA LYS A 105 8.65 12.15 8.08
C LYS A 105 9.29 10.77 8.05
N LEU A 106 8.77 9.85 7.24
CA LEU A 106 9.25 8.47 7.19
C LEU A 106 10.64 8.38 6.56
N LYS A 107 11.41 7.44 7.08
CA LYS A 107 12.74 7.07 6.58
C LYS A 107 12.76 5.59 6.23
N GLU A 108 13.70 5.20 5.38
CA GLU A 108 13.89 3.80 4.94
C GLU A 108 14.20 2.85 6.11
N THR A 109 14.69 3.38 7.23
CA THR A 109 15.01 2.63 8.45
C THR A 109 13.84 2.48 9.43
N ASP A 110 12.70 3.10 9.17
CA ASP A 110 11.53 2.99 10.03
C ASP A 110 10.86 1.61 9.89
N ALA A 111 9.85 1.35 10.73
CA ALA A 111 9.02 0.15 10.61
C ALA A 111 8.42 0.05 9.19
N PRO A 112 8.15 -1.18 8.69
CA PRO A 112 7.63 -1.37 7.35
C PRO A 112 6.37 -0.52 7.12
N TYR A 113 6.29 0.14 5.97
CA TYR A 113 5.16 0.99 5.62
C TYR A 113 4.70 0.81 4.17
N ILE A 114 3.39 0.97 3.97
CA ILE A 114 2.68 0.93 2.68
C ILE A 114 1.96 2.27 2.50
#